data_AF-A0A916BXH4-F1
#
_entry.id   AF-A0A916BXH4-F1
#
_cell.length_a   1.000
_cell.length_b   1.000
_cell.length_c   1.000
_cell.angle_alpha   90.00
_cell.angle_beta   90.00
_cell.angle_gamma   90.00
#
_symmetry.space_group_name_H-M   'P 1'
#
loop_
_entity.id
_entity.type
_entity.pdbx_description
1 polymer ?
#
loop_
_entity_poly.entity_id
_entity_poly.type
_entity_poly.pdbx_seq_one_letter_code
_entity_poly.pdbx_strand_id
1 'polypeptide(L)'
;MNKFVAYLKSPEWSPYVAGAGLGVVTILALLLSNALLPAPQLLGASGAYENLVAPVGLALDPNNLYFKSIMPPGITWAVLSLVGVFLGGLVSARLSGTFKWRKLPDKQWTEIFGPSVAKRWIIVFLAAALLEYAAGIAGGCTSGLAISGGVVLAPASFIFIAGMFASGIVTALIIYRKKY
;
A
#
# COMPACT_ATOMS: atom_id res chain seq x y z
N MET A 1 -14.10 23.87 -21.75
CA MET A 1 -13.80 22.62 -21.00
C MET A 1 -14.27 22.80 -19.57
N ASN A 2 -15.10 21.90 -19.05
CA ASN A 2 -15.73 22.09 -17.74
C ASN A 2 -14.65 22.12 -16.64
N LYS A 3 -14.63 23.13 -15.76
CA LYS A 3 -13.56 23.30 -14.74
C LYS A 3 -13.39 22.06 -13.86
N PHE A 4 -14.50 21.36 -13.59
CA PHE A 4 -14.51 20.09 -12.87
C PHE A 4 -13.74 18.97 -13.60
N VAL A 5 -13.96 18.82 -14.91
CA VAL A 5 -13.26 17.80 -15.71
C VAL A 5 -11.76 18.11 -15.80
N ALA A 6 -11.39 19.38 -15.87
CA ALA A 6 -9.98 19.80 -15.82
C ALA A 6 -9.33 19.44 -14.47
N TYR A 7 -10.06 19.62 -13.36
CA TYR A 7 -9.60 19.25 -12.03
C TYR A 7 -9.43 17.74 -11.87
N LEU A 8 -10.38 16.93 -12.35
CA LEU A 8 -10.23 15.47 -12.31
C LEU A 8 -9.03 14.95 -13.11
N LYS A 9 -8.59 15.69 -14.13
CA LYS A 9 -7.42 15.37 -14.94
C LYS A 9 -6.12 15.97 -14.40
N SER A 10 -6.16 16.74 -13.30
CA SER A 10 -4.92 17.30 -12.76
C SER A 10 -4.04 16.17 -12.21
N PRO A 11 -2.70 16.23 -12.42
CA PRO A 11 -1.77 15.23 -11.90
C PRO A 11 -1.80 15.14 -10.37
N GLU A 12 -2.07 16.26 -9.71
CA GLU A 12 -2.08 16.39 -8.26
C GLU A 12 -3.34 17.13 -7.82
N TRP A 13 -3.92 16.63 -6.74
CA TRP A 13 -5.07 17.26 -6.07
C TRP A 13 -4.60 17.97 -4.82
N SER A 14 -5.41 18.91 -4.33
CA SER A 14 -5.16 19.52 -3.02
C SER A 14 -5.18 18.42 -1.94
N PRO A 15 -4.22 18.41 -0.98
CA PRO A 15 -4.16 17.41 0.08
C PRO A 15 -5.47 17.28 0.86
N TYR A 16 -6.18 18.40 1.06
CA TYR A 16 -7.47 18.41 1.75
C TYR A 16 -8.56 17.69 0.96
N VAL A 17 -8.60 17.87 -0.36
CA VAL A 17 -9.59 17.23 -1.24
C VAL A 17 -9.28 15.74 -1.37
N ALA A 18 -8.01 15.38 -1.56
CA ALA A 18 -7.58 13.99 -1.58
C ALA A 18 -7.85 13.28 -0.25
N GLY A 19 -7.59 13.94 0.89
CA GLY A 19 -7.89 13.42 2.22
C GLY A 19 -9.39 13.22 2.46
N ALA A 20 -10.22 14.19 2.11
CA ALA A 20 -11.67 14.06 2.19
C ALA A 20 -12.18 12.92 1.29
N GLY A 21 -11.66 12.81 0.06
CA GLY A 21 -11.97 11.70 -0.85
C GLY A 21 -11.58 10.34 -0.30
N LEU A 22 -10.40 10.22 0.32
CA LEU A 22 -9.96 9.01 0.99
C LEU A 22 -10.87 8.64 2.17
N GLY A 23 -11.33 9.63 2.95
CA GLY A 23 -12.32 9.43 4.01
C GLY A 23 -13.63 8.87 3.47
N VAL A 24 -14.16 9.44 2.38
CA VAL A 24 -15.36 8.93 1.71
C VAL A 24 -15.16 7.49 1.22
N VAL A 25 -14.02 7.19 0.59
CA VAL A 25 -13.69 5.83 0.13
C VAL A 25 -13.64 4.85 1.31
N THR A 26 -13.10 5.28 2.45
CA THR A 26 -13.00 4.42 3.64
C THR A 26 -14.38 4.13 4.23
N ILE A 27 -15.26 5.14 4.31
CA ILE A 27 -16.65 4.96 4.74
C ILE A 27 -17.38 4.02 3.78
N LEU A 28 -17.23 4.22 2.47
CA LEU A 28 -17.84 3.34 1.47
C LEU A 28 -17.32 1.90 1.59
N ALA A 29 -16.02 1.72 1.82
CA ALA A 29 -15.43 0.40 2.01
C ALA A 29 -16.01 -0.31 3.26
N LEU A 30 -16.22 0.43 4.35
CA LEU A 30 -16.90 -0.09 5.55
C LEU A 30 -18.35 -0.46 5.29
N LEU A 31 -19.11 0.41 4.62
CA LEU A 31 -20.52 0.15 4.33
C LEU A 31 -20.70 -1.03 3.38
N LEU A 32 -19.88 -1.12 2.33
CA LEU A 32 -19.94 -2.21 1.37
C LEU A 32 -19.48 -3.53 1.99
N SER A 33 -18.38 -3.55 2.72
CA SER A 33 -17.94 -4.77 3.40
C SER A 33 -18.96 -5.25 4.43
N ASN A 34 -19.57 -4.35 5.20
CA ASN A 34 -20.62 -4.70 6.15
C ASN A 34 -21.89 -5.25 5.47
N ALA A 35 -22.22 -4.78 4.28
CA ALA A 35 -23.38 -5.27 3.52
C ALA A 35 -23.12 -6.63 2.85
N LEU A 36 -21.87 -6.89 2.47
CA LEU A 36 -21.49 -8.07 1.66
C LEU A 36 -20.89 -9.20 2.49
N LEU A 37 -20.38 -8.93 3.69
CA LEU A 37 -19.62 -9.88 4.50
C LEU A 37 -20.18 -9.94 5.94
N PRO A 38 -19.92 -11.04 6.68
CA PRO A 38 -20.42 -11.20 8.04
C PRO A 38 -19.88 -10.17 9.05
N ALA A 39 -18.78 -9.49 8.71
CA ALA A 39 -18.17 -8.47 9.55
C ALA A 39 -17.61 -7.34 8.68
N PRO A 40 -17.69 -6.08 9.15
CA PRO A 40 -17.10 -4.95 8.44
C PRO A 40 -15.59 -5.11 8.33
N GLN A 41 -15.06 -4.84 7.15
CA GLN A 41 -13.63 -4.98 6.85
C GLN A 41 -13.08 -3.65 6.37
N LEU A 42 -12.04 -3.21 7.07
CA LEU A 42 -11.31 -1.99 6.78
C LEU A 42 -10.29 -2.21 5.65
N LEU A 43 -9.69 -1.11 5.17
CA LEU A 43 -8.66 -1.16 4.14
C LEU A 43 -7.39 -1.83 4.68
N GLY A 44 -6.81 -2.75 3.90
CA GLY A 44 -5.54 -3.41 4.21
C GLY A 44 -4.93 -4.02 2.96
N ALA A 45 -3.61 -3.86 2.79
CA ALA A 45 -2.88 -4.36 1.63
C ALA A 45 -2.04 -5.62 1.92
N SER A 46 -1.32 -5.67 3.05
CA SER A 46 -0.48 -6.82 3.42
C SER A 46 -1.27 -8.13 3.49
N GLY A 47 -2.43 -8.12 4.17
CA GLY A 47 -3.29 -9.30 4.22
C GLY A 47 -3.79 -9.78 2.86
N ALA A 48 -3.91 -8.90 1.85
CA ALA A 48 -4.22 -9.32 0.49
C ALA A 48 -3.09 -10.20 -0.09
N TYR A 49 -1.83 -9.77 0.11
CA TYR A 49 -0.67 -10.51 -0.34
C TYR A 49 -0.55 -11.85 0.38
N GLU A 50 -0.65 -11.86 1.71
CA GLU A 50 -0.59 -13.06 2.55
C GLU A 50 -1.63 -14.12 2.14
N ASN A 51 -2.88 -13.71 1.90
CA ASN A 51 -3.94 -14.63 1.43
C ASN A 51 -3.68 -15.19 0.03
N LEU A 52 -3.05 -14.41 -0.87
CA LEU A 52 -2.71 -14.85 -2.22
C LEU A 52 -1.54 -15.83 -2.25
N VAL A 53 -0.57 -15.69 -1.34
CA VAL A 53 0.59 -16.58 -1.24
C VAL A 53 0.35 -17.79 -0.32
N ALA A 54 -0.71 -17.77 0.49
CA ALA A 54 -1.08 -18.87 1.38
C ALA A 54 -1.14 -20.26 0.71
N PRO A 55 -1.64 -20.44 -0.53
CA PRO A 55 -1.60 -21.75 -1.21
C PRO A 55 -0.18 -22.26 -1.39
N VAL A 56 0.77 -21.38 -1.73
CA VAL A 56 2.18 -21.72 -1.87
C VAL A 56 2.78 -22.01 -0.49
N GLY A 57 2.44 -21.22 0.52
CA GLY A 57 2.87 -21.45 1.90
C GLY A 57 2.45 -22.81 2.45
N LEU A 58 1.19 -23.20 2.22
CA LEU A 58 0.66 -24.52 2.63
C LEU A 58 1.21 -25.67 1.78
N ALA A 59 1.60 -25.42 0.54
CA ALA A 59 2.29 -26.44 -0.27
C ALA A 59 3.71 -26.71 0.22
N LEU A 60 4.40 -25.70 0.77
CA LEU A 60 5.75 -25.83 1.35
C LEU A 60 5.73 -26.40 2.77
N ASP A 61 4.79 -25.93 3.59
CA ASP A 61 4.56 -26.43 4.95
C ASP A 61 3.05 -26.62 5.18
N PRO A 62 2.54 -27.84 4.96
CA PRO A 62 1.14 -28.17 5.17
C PRO A 62 0.67 -28.02 6.62
N ASN A 63 1.56 -27.86 7.60
CA ASN A 63 1.21 -27.69 9.01
C ASN A 63 1.33 -26.25 9.51
N ASN A 64 1.63 -25.31 8.62
CA ASN A 64 1.75 -23.91 8.97
C ASN A 64 0.41 -23.35 9.51
N LEU A 65 0.36 -23.08 10.82
CA LEU A 65 -0.82 -22.56 11.51
C LEU A 65 -1.21 -21.16 11.04
N TYR A 66 -0.24 -20.35 10.60
CA TYR A 66 -0.50 -19.00 10.14
C TYR A 66 -1.37 -19.01 8.87
N PHE A 67 -1.00 -19.80 7.86
CA PHE A 67 -1.80 -19.93 6.63
C PHE A 67 -3.04 -20.81 6.78
N LYS A 68 -3.17 -21.58 7.86
CA LYS A 68 -4.42 -22.32 8.16
C LYS A 68 -5.45 -21.48 8.88
N SER A 69 -5.01 -20.69 9.86
CA SER A 69 -5.91 -20.09 10.85
C SER A 69 -5.93 -18.57 10.83
N ILE A 70 -4.82 -17.92 10.43
CA ILE A 70 -4.70 -16.46 10.47
C ILE A 70 -4.96 -15.85 9.09
N MET A 71 -4.27 -16.33 8.06
CA MET A 71 -4.41 -15.88 6.68
C MET A 71 -4.71 -17.06 5.73
N PRO A 72 -5.94 -17.58 5.77
CA PRO A 72 -6.32 -18.70 4.91
C PRO A 72 -6.33 -18.31 3.43
N PRO A 73 -6.01 -19.24 2.53
CA PRO A 73 -6.01 -18.96 1.09
C PRO A 73 -7.41 -18.55 0.62
N GLY A 74 -7.49 -17.44 -0.12
CA GLY A 74 -8.76 -16.99 -0.67
C GLY A 74 -8.75 -15.58 -1.24
N ILE A 75 -9.80 -15.25 -1.99
CA ILE A 75 -10.07 -13.90 -2.46
C ILE A 75 -10.83 -13.17 -1.35
N THR A 76 -10.09 -12.51 -0.47
CA THR A 76 -10.66 -11.72 0.62
C THR A 76 -10.98 -10.30 0.17
N TRP A 77 -11.69 -9.53 1.01
CA TRP A 77 -11.92 -8.10 0.77
C TRP A 77 -10.63 -7.31 0.58
N ALA A 78 -9.56 -7.69 1.28
CA ALA A 78 -8.24 -7.10 1.10
C ALA A 78 -7.72 -7.34 -0.33
N VAL A 79 -7.90 -8.55 -0.87
CA VAL A 79 -7.54 -8.87 -2.27
C VAL A 79 -8.34 -8.03 -3.26
N LEU A 80 -9.66 -7.92 -3.06
CA LEU A 80 -10.52 -7.08 -3.90
C LEU A 80 -10.10 -5.60 -3.81
N SER A 81 -9.78 -5.12 -2.61
CA SER A 81 -9.28 -3.76 -2.37
C SER A 81 -7.95 -3.52 -3.08
N LEU A 82 -7.03 -4.48 -3.05
CA LEU A 82 -5.75 -4.40 -3.75
C LEU A 82 -5.93 -4.29 -5.26
N VAL A 83 -6.83 -5.09 -5.84
CA VAL A 83 -7.18 -5.00 -7.27
C VAL A 83 -7.82 -3.64 -7.58
N GLY A 84 -8.71 -3.16 -6.73
CA GLY A 84 -9.34 -1.84 -6.87
C GLY A 84 -8.32 -0.69 -6.85
N VAL A 85 -7.34 -0.73 -5.94
CA VAL A 85 -6.25 0.25 -5.88
C VAL A 85 -5.40 0.21 -7.15
N PHE A 86 -5.06 -0.98 -7.64
CA PHE A 86 -4.31 -1.13 -8.88
C PHE A 86 -5.05 -0.53 -10.09
N LEU A 87 -6.32 -0.90 -10.27
CA LEU A 87 -7.15 -0.40 -11.38
C LEU A 87 -7.42 1.10 -11.25
N GLY A 88 -7.71 1.59 -10.04
CA GLY A 88 -7.93 3.01 -9.77
C GLY A 88 -6.70 3.86 -10.05
N GLY A 89 -5.51 3.40 -9.62
CA GLY A 89 -4.24 4.04 -9.94
C GLY A 89 -3.96 4.07 -11.44
N LEU A 90 -4.26 2.97 -12.15
CA LEU A 90 -4.09 2.90 -13.61
C LEU A 90 -5.02 3.85 -14.37
N VAL A 91 -6.29 3.93 -13.97
CA VAL A 91 -7.26 4.86 -14.54
C VAL A 91 -6.84 6.30 -14.25
N SER A 92 -6.45 6.61 -13.02
CA SER A 92 -5.96 7.94 -12.63
C SER A 92 -4.74 8.37 -13.45
N ALA A 93 -3.76 7.47 -13.63
CA ALA A 93 -2.56 7.75 -14.42
C ALA A 93 -2.87 8.01 -15.90
N ARG A 94 -3.87 7.32 -16.46
CA ARG A 94 -4.31 7.55 -17.85
C ARG A 94 -5.10 8.85 -18.00
N LEU A 95 -6.01 9.15 -17.07
CA LEU A 95 -6.83 10.36 -17.11
C LEU A 95 -5.99 11.64 -16.95
N SER A 96 -4.97 11.59 -16.09
CA SER A 96 -4.02 12.70 -15.88
C SER A 96 -2.92 12.79 -16.93
N GLY A 97 -2.84 11.84 -17.88
CA GLY A 97 -1.77 11.79 -18.88
C GLY A 97 -0.37 11.52 -18.29
N THR A 98 -0.30 10.99 -17.06
CA THR A 98 0.95 10.72 -16.34
C THR A 98 1.44 9.28 -16.48
N PHE A 99 0.64 8.39 -17.10
CA PHE A 99 1.02 7.01 -17.35
C PHE A 99 2.31 6.92 -18.17
N LYS A 100 3.33 6.30 -17.58
CA LYS A 100 4.64 6.10 -18.20
C LYS A 100 5.13 4.68 -17.92
N TRP A 101 5.42 3.93 -18.97
CA TRP A 101 6.10 2.65 -18.84
C TRP A 101 7.58 2.88 -18.53
N ARG A 102 8.04 2.49 -17.33
CA ARG A 102 9.42 2.73 -16.89
C ARG A 102 10.09 1.40 -16.53
N LYS A 103 11.21 1.12 -17.20
CA LYS A 103 12.13 0.02 -16.84
C LYS A 103 13.40 0.51 -16.15
N LEU A 104 13.81 1.75 -16.48
CA LEU A 104 15.05 2.34 -16.00
C LEU A 104 14.85 3.09 -14.68
N PRO A 105 15.89 3.18 -13.84
CA PRO A 105 15.82 3.95 -12.62
C PRO A 105 15.67 5.44 -12.90
N ASP A 106 14.84 6.12 -12.12
CA ASP A 106 14.71 7.58 -12.18
C ASP A 106 16.07 8.27 -11.95
N LYS A 107 16.24 9.52 -12.39
CA LYS A 107 17.50 10.27 -12.25
C LYS A 107 18.04 10.21 -10.82
N GLN A 108 17.15 10.46 -9.85
CA GLN A 108 17.46 10.39 -8.42
C GLN A 108 18.00 9.02 -7.98
N TRP A 109 17.47 7.92 -8.51
CA TRP A 109 18.00 6.59 -8.21
C TRP A 109 19.39 6.40 -8.82
N THR A 110 19.56 6.83 -10.08
CA THR A 110 20.81 6.65 -10.82
C THR A 110 21.97 7.38 -10.13
N GLU A 111 21.72 8.56 -9.55
CA GLU A 111 22.72 9.36 -8.83
C GLU A 111 23.23 8.72 -7.53
N ILE A 112 22.48 7.77 -6.97
CA ILE A 112 22.75 7.15 -5.67
C ILE A 112 23.20 5.70 -5.83
N PHE A 113 22.43 4.92 -6.58
CA PHE A 113 22.63 3.47 -6.71
C PHE A 113 23.26 3.06 -8.05
N GLY A 114 23.35 3.99 -9.02
CA GLY A 114 23.81 3.75 -10.37
C GLY A 114 22.70 3.31 -11.35
N PRO A 115 23.03 3.16 -12.65
CA PRO A 115 22.04 2.90 -13.70
C PRO A 115 21.59 1.42 -13.80
N SER A 116 22.15 0.53 -12.96
CA SER A 116 21.89 -0.91 -13.07
C SER A 116 20.44 -1.27 -12.74
N VAL A 117 19.73 -1.80 -13.74
CA VAL A 117 18.34 -2.27 -13.62
C VAL A 117 18.26 -3.49 -12.68
N ALA A 118 19.15 -4.47 -12.84
CA ALA A 118 19.17 -5.67 -12.00
C ALA A 118 19.37 -5.32 -10.52
N LYS A 119 20.27 -4.38 -10.22
CA LYS A 119 20.49 -3.89 -8.86
C LYS A 119 19.23 -3.26 -8.25
N ARG A 120 18.47 -2.49 -9.04
CA ARG A 120 17.18 -1.93 -8.60
C ARG A 120 16.17 -3.01 -8.25
N TRP A 121 15.99 -3.99 -9.11
CA TRP A 121 15.02 -5.07 -8.86
C TRP A 121 15.37 -5.89 -7.63
N ILE A 122 16.66 -6.22 -7.42
CA ILE A 122 17.11 -6.94 -6.23
C ILE A 122 16.85 -6.12 -4.96
N ILE A 123 17.23 -4.84 -4.95
CA ILE A 123 17.02 -3.98 -3.77
C ILE A 123 15.52 -3.81 -3.47
N VAL A 124 14.70 -3.55 -4.49
CA VAL A 124 13.24 -3.39 -4.31
C VAL A 124 12.61 -4.68 -3.81
N PHE A 125 13.02 -5.85 -4.33
CA PHE A 125 12.52 -7.14 -3.86
C PHE A 125 12.89 -7.40 -2.40
N LEU A 126 14.15 -7.21 -2.01
CA LEU A 126 14.59 -7.39 -0.63
C LEU A 126 13.91 -6.40 0.32
N ALA A 127 13.73 -5.15 -0.11
CA ALA A 127 13.01 -4.14 0.66
C ALA A 127 11.53 -4.50 0.82
N ALA A 128 10.88 -5.02 -0.22
CA ALA A 128 9.48 -5.47 -0.16
C ALA A 128 9.32 -6.68 0.76
N ALA A 129 10.22 -7.66 0.70
CA ALA A 129 10.22 -8.81 1.60
C ALA A 129 10.40 -8.38 3.06
N LEU A 130 11.33 -7.46 3.33
CA LEU A 130 11.53 -6.90 4.66
C LEU A 130 10.30 -6.12 5.15
N LEU A 131 9.67 -5.34 4.26
CA LEU A 131 8.46 -4.58 4.58
C LEU A 131 7.30 -5.50 4.95
N GLU A 132 7.08 -6.56 4.18
CA GLU A 132 6.02 -7.53 4.46
C GLU A 132 6.27 -8.28 5.78
N TYR A 133 7.52 -8.70 6.01
CA TYR A 133 7.91 -9.31 7.28
C TYR A 133 7.67 -8.37 8.47
N ALA A 134 8.04 -7.09 8.34
CA ALA A 134 7.79 -6.09 9.36
C ALA A 134 6.28 -5.79 9.54
N ALA A 135 5.50 -5.80 8.46
CA ALA A 135 4.05 -5.65 8.52
C ALA A 135 3.39 -6.81 9.28
N GLY A 136 3.87 -8.04 9.09
CA GLY A 136 3.42 -9.20 9.87
C GLY A 136 3.68 -9.05 11.36
N ILE A 137 4.88 -8.57 11.74
CA ILE A 137 5.23 -8.28 13.15
C ILE A 137 4.38 -7.13 13.72
N ALA A 138 4.18 -6.07 12.95
CA ALA A 138 3.40 -4.91 13.36
C ALA A 138 1.89 -5.19 13.42
N GLY A 139 1.42 -6.28 12.81
CA GLY A 139 0.00 -6.60 12.67
C GLY A 139 -0.69 -5.84 11.51
N GLY A 140 0.08 -5.26 10.59
CA GLY A 140 -0.41 -4.69 9.35
C GLY A 140 0.50 -3.62 8.72
N CYS A 141 0.02 -3.04 7.62
CA CYS A 141 0.72 -2.05 6.80
C CYS A 141 0.16 -0.63 6.97
N THR A 142 0.65 0.34 6.19
CA THR A 142 0.18 1.74 6.21
C THR A 142 -1.34 1.87 6.02
N SER A 143 -1.94 1.12 5.10
CA SER A 143 -3.40 1.19 4.91
C SER A 143 -4.17 0.61 6.09
N GLY A 144 -3.67 -0.46 6.72
CA GLY A 144 -4.32 -1.10 7.87
C GLY A 144 -4.11 -0.34 9.20
N LEU A 145 -2.86 -0.06 9.56
CA LEU A 145 -2.58 0.57 10.85
C LEU A 145 -2.72 2.09 10.81
N ALA A 146 -2.24 2.77 9.76
CA ALA A 146 -2.28 4.23 9.74
C ALA A 146 -3.65 4.76 9.30
N ILE A 147 -4.15 4.34 8.14
CA ILE A 147 -5.41 4.86 7.59
C ILE A 147 -6.60 4.27 8.35
N SER A 148 -6.78 2.96 8.29
CA SER A 148 -7.92 2.27 8.87
C SER A 148 -7.96 2.37 10.40
N GLY A 149 -6.82 2.14 11.06
CA GLY A 149 -6.74 2.31 12.51
C GLY A 149 -6.88 3.78 12.96
N GLY A 150 -6.44 4.74 12.14
CA GLY A 150 -6.63 6.17 12.40
C GLY A 150 -8.10 6.59 12.38
N VAL A 151 -8.91 5.99 11.50
CA VAL A 151 -10.37 6.25 11.40
C VAL A 151 -11.10 5.84 12.69
N VAL A 152 -10.68 4.74 13.31
CA VAL A 152 -11.24 4.27 14.60
C VAL A 152 -10.50 4.84 15.81
N LEU A 153 -9.59 5.79 15.60
CA LEU A 153 -8.78 6.45 16.64
C LEU A 153 -8.03 5.43 17.52
N ALA A 154 -7.56 4.32 16.94
CA ALA A 154 -6.80 3.32 17.68
C ALA A 154 -5.48 3.92 18.18
N PRO A 155 -5.15 3.84 19.48
CA PRO A 155 -3.89 4.36 20.02
C PRO A 155 -2.64 3.81 19.30
N ALA A 156 -2.68 2.53 18.91
CA ALA A 156 -1.61 1.87 18.18
C ALA A 156 -1.32 2.54 16.82
N SER A 157 -2.32 3.13 16.17
CA SER A 157 -2.16 3.82 14.89
C SER A 157 -1.29 5.07 15.02
N PHE A 158 -1.48 5.85 16.08
CA PHE A 158 -0.69 7.06 16.30
C PHE A 158 0.78 6.73 16.60
N ILE A 159 1.01 5.67 17.36
CA ILE A 159 2.37 5.16 17.63
C ILE A 159 3.01 4.67 16.34
N PHE A 160 2.28 3.89 15.53
CA PHE A 160 2.75 3.37 14.27
C PHE A 160 3.06 4.50 13.25
N ILE A 161 2.18 5.49 13.14
CA ILE A 161 2.39 6.66 12.27
C ILE A 161 3.67 7.40 12.68
N ALA A 162 3.83 7.71 13.97
CA ALA A 162 5.02 8.39 14.47
C ALA A 162 6.30 7.59 14.19
N GLY A 163 6.30 6.27 14.46
CA GLY A 163 7.43 5.39 14.19
C GLY A 163 7.75 5.26 12.70
N MET A 164 6.74 5.14 11.85
CA MET A 164 6.91 5.08 10.40
C MET A 164 7.55 6.36 9.86
N PHE A 165 7.04 7.54 10.25
CA PHE A 165 7.62 8.80 9.80
C PHE A 165 9.04 9.00 10.33
N ALA A 166 9.29 8.71 11.62
CA ALA A 166 10.62 8.82 12.20
C ALA A 166 11.64 7.93 11.47
N SER A 167 11.32 6.65 11.28
CA SER A 167 12.18 5.69 10.58
C SER A 167 12.34 6.03 9.10
N GLY A 168 11.29 6.49 8.43
CA GLY A 168 11.34 6.92 7.03
C GLY A 168 12.22 8.14 6.82
N ILE A 169 12.11 9.15 7.68
CA ILE A 169 12.96 10.35 7.67
C ILE A 169 14.42 9.97 7.89
N VAL A 170 14.72 9.17 8.92
CA VAL A 170 16.08 8.71 9.22
C VAL A 170 16.66 7.92 8.05
N THR A 171 15.88 6.99 7.48
CA THR A 171 16.29 6.18 6.32
C THR A 171 16.58 7.06 5.12
N ALA A 172 15.72 8.05 4.84
CA ALA A 172 15.93 8.99 3.76
C ALA A 172 17.20 9.82 3.96
N LEU A 173 17.46 10.31 5.17
CA LEU A 173 18.70 11.04 5.49
C LEU A 173 19.94 10.16 5.32
N ILE A 174 19.88 8.88 5.66
CA ILE A 174 21.00 7.95 5.51
C ILE A 174 21.30 7.65 4.03
N ILE A 175 20.25 7.40 3.22
CA ILE A 175 20.37 7.04 1.81
C ILE A 175 20.73 8.24 0.94
N TYR A 176 20.00 9.35 1.09
CA TYR A 176 20.12 10.52 0.22
C TYR A 176 21.14 11.55 0.75
N ARG A 177 21.37 11.62 2.08
CA ARG A 177 22.30 12.57 2.72
C ARG A 177 22.16 13.99 2.16
N LYS A 178 23.22 14.54 1.55
CA LYS A 178 23.27 15.88 0.92
C LYS A 178 22.80 15.89 -0.55
N LYS A 179 22.39 14.76 -1.11
CA LYS A 179 21.93 14.61 -2.51
C LYS A 179 20.40 14.55 -2.59
N TYR A 180 19.74 15.40 -1.81
CA TYR A 180 18.30 15.61 -1.90
C TYR A 180 17.96 16.64 -2.98
#